data_AF-A0A661AZ03-F1
#
_entry.id   AF-A0A661AZ03-F1
#
_cell.length_a   1.000
_cell.length_b   1.000
_cell.length_c   1.000
_cell.angle_alpha   90.00
_cell.angle_beta   90.00
_cell.angle_gamma   90.00
#
_symmetry.space_group_name_H-M   'P 1'
#
loop_
_entity.id
_entity.type
_entity.pdbx_description
1 polymer ?
#
loop_
_entity_poly.entity_id
_entity_poly.type
_entity_poly.pdbx_seq_one_letter_code
_entity_poly.pdbx_strand_id
1 'polypeptide(L)'
;MNKRAFLTVPLLIALFAPVAFAELSCGFVIDLSPPVVLPAGLYPPPDTIMEDTDFTVAINLADSGAGVWTDSVGMTIIVNSSDSTFFTGVTAVPGSFSPGDTVEVCVDAIDEIYDTLYCTCPPNELDTCWTFYIAETPCSVWIDSVWFWEETDCNDSNIVHICYTLSSTCPDSVYTVSAQMSADSGVTWTVPLVTLIGAEDAIGDSISPGTHCFDWIMSEDLPNSEALFGAKVTVNSEDTCCYGRPLRDNGSIPEMLLLGDFDGFLTLIDTNRTYLPGEIIAGNTWFTDTTDYNESTFGDPRPGFIWFNTRYGWGLGHCYAQTHICFPSGDTTVYLYTRQDDDIKIWFDGNLVFEEHNLADNMLSSDPVDITPLSLSGCMWHRLRFSVYDRGGNFAISHWIEDGLGNPIEGLHCGVLPGILAEDIT
;
A
#
# COMPACT_ATOMS: atom_id res chain seq x y z
N MET A 1 30.88 -88.86 89.38
CA MET A 1 29.73 -88.23 90.07
C MET A 1 29.52 -86.88 89.39
N ASN A 2 28.43 -86.47 88.74
CA ASN A 2 27.05 -86.92 88.54
C ASN A 2 26.73 -86.65 87.04
N LYS A 3 26.32 -87.63 86.24
CA LYS A 3 24.93 -88.05 85.96
C LYS A 3 23.99 -86.95 85.42
N ARG A 4 23.68 -87.10 84.10
CA ARG A 4 22.35 -87.10 83.43
C ARG A 4 21.59 -85.75 83.42
N ALA A 5 20.81 -85.36 82.41
CA ALA A 5 20.06 -86.02 81.34
C ALA A 5 19.75 -84.96 80.25
N PHE A 6 19.86 -85.29 78.95
CA PHE A 6 18.73 -85.44 78.00
C PHE A 6 17.62 -84.37 78.10
N LEU A 7 17.37 -83.61 77.02
CA LEU A 7 16.30 -83.91 76.05
C LEU A 7 16.26 -82.90 74.87
N THR A 8 15.83 -83.44 73.75
CA THR A 8 15.59 -82.96 72.38
C THR A 8 14.76 -81.67 72.17
N VAL A 9 15.30 -80.80 71.30
CA VAL A 9 14.71 -80.14 70.08
C VAL A 9 13.27 -80.60 69.75
N PRO A 10 12.29 -79.72 69.39
CA PRO A 10 12.39 -78.77 68.26
C PRO A 10 11.62 -77.44 68.41
N LEU A 11 11.61 -76.67 67.31
CA LEU A 11 10.45 -75.94 66.80
C LEU A 11 10.51 -74.40 66.95
N LEU A 12 10.91 -73.78 65.84
CA LEU A 12 10.10 -72.79 65.14
C LEU A 12 9.69 -71.56 65.96
N ILE A 13 10.47 -70.49 65.85
CA ILE A 13 9.96 -69.17 65.46
C ILE A 13 11.12 -68.56 64.65
N ALA A 14 11.14 -68.87 63.35
CA ALA A 14 11.54 -67.86 62.40
C ALA A 14 10.49 -66.77 62.56
N LEU A 15 10.81 -65.74 63.36
CA LEU A 15 10.13 -64.45 63.31
C LEU A 15 10.44 -63.88 61.93
N PHE A 16 9.75 -64.42 60.92
CA PHE A 16 9.33 -63.66 59.77
C PHE A 16 8.42 -62.55 60.33
N ALA A 17 9.04 -61.51 60.89
CA ALA A 17 8.48 -60.20 60.61
C ALA A 17 8.52 -60.14 59.08
N PRO A 18 7.39 -60.06 58.36
CA PRO A 18 7.47 -59.46 57.05
C PRO A 18 8.12 -58.11 57.34
N VAL A 19 9.37 -57.93 56.91
CA VAL A 19 9.82 -56.60 56.54
C VAL A 19 8.84 -56.25 55.43
N ALA A 20 7.72 -55.66 55.83
CA ALA A 20 6.90 -54.90 54.93
C ALA A 20 7.84 -53.81 54.48
N PHE A 21 8.54 -54.07 53.38
CA PHE A 21 8.94 -53.00 52.50
C PHE A 21 7.62 -52.33 52.18
N ALA A 22 7.29 -51.30 52.96
CA ALA A 22 6.45 -50.25 52.44
C ALA A 22 7.22 -49.82 51.19
N GLU A 23 6.77 -50.28 50.02
CA GLU A 23 7.09 -49.58 48.79
C GLU A 23 6.62 -48.16 49.07
N LEU A 24 7.58 -47.29 49.36
CA LEU A 24 7.35 -45.86 49.25
C LEU A 24 7.05 -45.66 47.77
N SER A 25 5.77 -45.70 47.41
CA SER A 25 5.30 -45.13 46.16
C SER A 25 5.45 -43.61 46.32
N CYS A 26 6.63 -43.09 46.02
CA CYS A 26 6.82 -41.66 45.86
C CYS A 26 6.11 -41.26 44.57
N GLY A 27 4.93 -40.69 44.67
CA GLY A 27 4.34 -39.91 43.60
C GLY A 27 4.97 -38.52 43.59
N PHE A 28 5.41 -38.05 42.43
CA PHE A 28 5.85 -36.68 42.24
C PHE A 28 4.99 -36.03 41.16
N VAL A 29 4.72 -34.74 41.32
CA VAL A 29 4.03 -33.91 40.34
C VAL A 29 5.12 -33.24 39.50
N ILE A 30 4.96 -33.29 38.17
CA ILE A 30 5.87 -32.65 37.23
C ILE A 30 5.07 -31.56 36.52
N ASP A 31 5.64 -30.37 36.43
CA ASP A 31 5.17 -29.35 35.51
C ASP A 31 5.74 -29.61 34.11
N LEU A 32 4.87 -29.64 33.11
CA LEU A 32 5.22 -29.88 31.72
C LEU A 32 4.85 -28.69 30.83
N SER A 33 4.42 -27.57 31.43
CA SER A 33 4.10 -26.33 30.74
C SER A 33 5.15 -25.27 31.03
N PRO A 34 5.58 -24.51 30.01
CA PRO A 34 6.36 -23.29 30.24
C PRO A 34 5.47 -22.17 30.79
N PRO A 35 6.08 -21.12 31.36
CA PRO A 35 5.41 -19.85 31.58
C PRO A 35 4.67 -19.35 30.34
N VAL A 36 3.60 -18.60 30.55
CA VAL A 36 2.82 -17.97 29.47
C VAL A 36 2.70 -16.47 29.68
N VAL A 37 2.70 -15.72 28.58
CA VAL A 37 2.40 -14.29 28.59
C VAL A 37 0.88 -14.11 28.71
N LEU A 38 0.45 -13.34 29.70
CA LEU A 38 -0.96 -13.00 29.89
C LEU A 38 -1.35 -11.83 28.97
N PRO A 39 -2.41 -11.96 28.15
CA PRO A 39 -2.84 -10.90 27.24
C PRO A 39 -3.14 -9.57 27.94
N ALA A 40 -3.62 -9.61 29.19
CA ALA A 40 -3.97 -8.40 29.95
C ALA A 40 -2.76 -7.55 30.38
N GLY A 41 -1.53 -8.07 30.28
CA GLY A 41 -0.30 -7.35 30.60
C GLY A 41 0.61 -7.11 29.41
N LEU A 42 0.23 -7.58 28.22
CA LEU A 42 1.02 -7.46 27.01
C LEU A 42 0.81 -6.08 26.40
N TYR A 43 1.86 -5.26 26.41
CA TYR A 43 1.82 -3.90 25.87
C TYR A 43 3.17 -3.50 25.24
N PRO A 44 3.19 -2.94 24.03
CA PRO A 44 2.06 -2.82 23.09
C PRO A 44 1.49 -4.17 22.67
N PRO A 45 0.20 -4.24 22.29
CA PRO A 45 -0.37 -5.47 21.76
C PRO A 45 0.29 -5.85 20.41
N PRO A 46 0.34 -7.15 20.07
CA PRO A 46 0.88 -7.62 18.81
C PRO A 46 0.17 -6.98 17.61
N ASP A 47 0.95 -6.66 16.58
CA ASP A 47 0.52 -6.15 15.28
C ASP A 47 -0.30 -4.85 15.37
N THR A 48 0.01 -4.01 16.36
CA THR A 48 -0.63 -2.69 16.52
C THR A 48 0.27 -1.55 16.11
N ILE A 49 -0.35 -0.43 15.75
CA ILE A 49 0.33 0.84 15.44
C ILE A 49 0.16 1.76 16.65
N MET A 50 1.28 2.28 17.14
CA MET A 50 1.38 3.17 18.30
C MET A 50 1.63 4.60 17.83
N GLU A 51 0.78 5.55 18.24
CA GLU A 51 0.98 6.97 17.92
C GLU A 51 2.04 7.65 18.79
N ASP A 52 2.20 7.18 20.03
CA ASP A 52 3.18 7.70 20.98
C ASP A 52 4.57 7.09 20.73
N THR A 53 5.61 7.92 20.82
CA THR A 53 7.01 7.50 20.65
C THR A 53 7.73 7.20 21.98
N ASP A 54 7.08 7.46 23.12
CA ASP A 54 7.63 7.28 24.46
C ASP A 54 6.62 6.56 25.34
N PHE A 55 6.88 5.28 25.59
CA PHE A 55 6.06 4.43 26.44
C PHE A 55 6.86 3.25 27.00
N THR A 56 6.26 2.51 27.93
CA THR A 56 6.90 1.34 28.54
C THR A 56 6.41 0.06 27.87
N VAL A 57 7.31 -0.73 27.29
CA VAL A 57 7.02 -2.10 26.86
C VAL A 57 6.86 -2.96 28.10
N ALA A 58 5.76 -3.69 28.23
CA ALA A 58 5.43 -4.45 29.42
C ALA A 58 4.80 -5.80 29.09
N ILE A 59 5.01 -6.76 30.00
CA ILE A 59 4.41 -8.09 29.99
C ILE A 59 3.93 -8.45 31.38
N ASN A 60 2.94 -9.35 31.45
CA ASN A 60 2.65 -10.12 32.65
C ASN A 60 2.86 -11.60 32.34
N LEU A 61 3.60 -12.30 33.19
CA LEU A 61 3.83 -13.73 33.07
C LEU A 61 3.01 -14.48 34.12
N ALA A 62 2.53 -15.65 33.76
CA ALA A 62 1.95 -16.61 34.69
C ALA A 62 2.39 -18.02 34.32
N ASP A 63 2.47 -18.88 35.33
CA ASP A 63 2.70 -20.29 35.12
C ASP A 63 1.82 -21.09 36.09
N SER A 64 1.25 -22.20 35.61
CA SER A 64 0.28 -23.00 36.35
C SER A 64 0.89 -24.30 36.86
N GLY A 65 1.81 -24.20 37.80
CA GLY A 65 2.36 -25.37 38.47
C GLY A 65 3.58 -25.02 39.28
N ALA A 66 4.68 -24.74 38.60
CA ALA A 66 5.97 -24.39 39.17
C ALA A 66 6.09 -22.90 39.51
N GLY A 67 5.36 -22.02 38.81
CA GLY A 67 5.52 -20.58 38.92
C GLY A 67 6.62 -20.06 38.00
N VAL A 68 6.82 -18.75 37.96
CA VAL A 68 7.82 -18.10 37.08
C VAL A 68 9.04 -17.71 37.89
N TRP A 69 10.23 -18.11 37.46
CA TRP A 69 11.46 -17.62 38.07
C TRP A 69 11.73 -16.18 37.60
N THR A 70 11.37 -15.19 38.41
CA THR A 70 11.42 -13.77 38.03
C THR A 70 12.80 -13.27 37.61
N ASP A 71 13.87 -13.79 38.21
CA ASP A 71 15.25 -13.39 37.87
C ASP A 71 15.72 -13.95 36.52
N SER A 72 15.01 -14.94 35.99
CA SER A 72 15.28 -15.53 34.68
C SER A 72 14.65 -14.77 33.51
N VAL A 73 13.73 -13.83 33.80
CA VAL A 73 12.98 -13.13 32.76
C VAL A 73 13.92 -12.25 31.95
N GLY A 74 14.12 -12.61 30.69
CA GLY A 74 14.81 -11.83 29.67
C GLY A 74 13.81 -11.11 28.78
N MET A 75 14.09 -9.86 28.43
CA MET A 75 13.37 -9.13 27.40
C MET A 75 14.38 -8.53 26.43
N THR A 76 14.22 -8.85 25.14
CA THR A 76 15.01 -8.29 24.05
C THR A 76 14.12 -7.39 23.21
N ILE A 77 14.49 -6.12 23.04
CA ILE A 77 13.81 -5.18 22.12
C ILE A 77 14.70 -5.00 20.90
N ILE A 78 14.18 -5.33 19.72
CA ILE A 78 14.84 -5.25 18.42
C ILE A 78 14.13 -4.19 17.58
N VAL A 79 14.82 -3.10 17.26
CA VAL A 79 14.28 -2.03 16.41
C VAL A 79 14.86 -2.16 15.00
N ASN A 80 13.99 -2.16 13.99
CA ASN A 80 14.33 -2.22 12.57
C ASN A 80 15.33 -3.34 12.23
N SER A 81 15.14 -4.52 12.84
CA SER A 81 15.98 -5.73 12.65
C SER A 81 17.48 -5.57 12.94
N SER A 82 17.92 -4.50 13.62
CA SER A 82 19.34 -4.19 13.78
C SER A 82 19.74 -3.72 15.17
N ASP A 83 18.91 -2.93 15.85
CA ASP A 83 19.20 -2.41 17.18
C ASP A 83 18.55 -3.27 18.26
N SER A 84 19.33 -4.16 18.87
CA SER A 84 18.85 -5.02 19.96
C SER A 84 19.32 -4.52 21.33
N THR A 85 18.41 -4.41 22.29
CA THR A 85 18.73 -4.18 23.72
C THR A 85 18.17 -5.30 24.57
N PHE A 86 18.97 -5.82 25.49
CA PHE A 86 18.61 -6.94 26.35
C PHE A 86 18.50 -6.50 27.81
N PHE A 87 17.43 -6.92 28.48
CA PHE A 87 17.15 -6.63 29.87
C PHE A 87 16.88 -7.92 30.63
N THR A 88 17.43 -8.05 31.84
CA THR A 88 17.27 -9.22 32.70
C THR A 88 16.51 -8.89 33.98
N GLY A 89 15.65 -9.78 34.43
CA GLY A 89 14.88 -9.65 35.66
C GLY A 89 13.83 -8.52 35.61
N VAL A 90 13.33 -8.20 34.41
CA VAL A 90 12.35 -7.13 34.22
C VAL A 90 11.14 -7.62 33.44
N THR A 91 9.97 -7.06 33.76
CA THR A 91 8.73 -7.26 33.02
C THR A 91 8.22 -5.96 32.39
N ALA A 92 8.98 -4.88 32.53
CA ALA A 92 8.66 -3.56 32.00
C ALA A 92 9.96 -2.79 31.66
N VAL A 93 10.04 -2.27 30.44
CA VAL A 93 11.20 -1.54 29.92
C VAL A 93 10.73 -0.21 29.32
N PRO A 94 11.23 0.95 29.80
CA PRO A 94 10.96 2.21 29.14
C PRO A 94 11.62 2.22 27.75
N GLY A 95 10.83 2.51 26.71
CA GLY A 95 11.28 2.60 25.34
C GLY A 95 11.05 4.02 24.79
N SER A 96 12.04 4.52 24.07
CA SER A 96 11.89 5.70 23.23
C SER A 96 12.17 5.28 21.80
N PHE A 97 11.15 5.39 20.96
CA PHE A 97 11.15 4.95 19.58
C PHE A 97 11.04 6.16 18.65
N SER A 98 11.33 5.97 17.37
CA SER A 98 11.14 6.97 16.32
C SER A 98 9.88 6.64 15.50
N PRO A 99 9.18 7.65 14.96
CA PRO A 99 8.12 7.42 13.98
C PRO A 99 8.60 6.53 12.82
N GLY A 100 7.79 5.54 12.44
CA GLY A 100 8.12 4.56 11.39
C GLY A 100 8.92 3.34 11.86
N ASP A 101 9.35 3.28 13.12
CA ASP A 101 10.05 2.11 13.65
C ASP A 101 9.17 0.86 13.62
N THR A 102 9.76 -0.26 13.19
CA THR A 102 9.24 -1.61 13.44
C THR A 102 9.96 -2.19 14.63
N VAL A 103 9.21 -2.55 15.68
CA VAL A 103 9.78 -3.03 16.94
C VAL A 103 9.34 -4.47 17.19
N GLU A 104 10.31 -5.37 17.30
CA GLU A 104 10.11 -6.75 17.74
C GLU A 104 10.55 -6.88 19.19
N VAL A 105 9.70 -7.49 20.03
CA VAL A 105 10.00 -7.75 21.44
C VAL A 105 9.99 -9.25 21.64
N CYS A 106 11.13 -9.79 22.07
CA CYS A 106 11.29 -11.20 22.44
C CYS A 106 11.39 -11.33 23.96
N VAL A 107 10.75 -12.36 24.51
CA VAL A 107 10.73 -12.64 25.94
C VAL A 107 11.15 -14.07 26.17
N ASP A 108 12.13 -14.21 27.07
CA ASP A 108 12.65 -15.48 27.55
C ASP A 108 12.32 -15.61 29.03
N ALA A 109 11.77 -16.74 29.48
CA ALA A 109 11.56 -16.99 30.91
C ALA A 109 11.53 -18.50 31.19
N ILE A 110 11.96 -18.88 32.39
CA ILE A 110 11.85 -20.28 32.85
C ILE A 110 10.94 -20.39 34.08
N ASP A 111 10.45 -21.60 34.32
CA ASP A 111 9.71 -21.92 35.53
C ASP A 111 10.58 -21.90 36.81
N GLU A 112 9.95 -21.80 37.98
CA GLU A 112 10.63 -21.76 39.29
C GLU A 112 10.96 -23.17 39.84
N ILE A 113 11.66 -23.99 39.04
CA ILE A 113 12.11 -25.33 39.47
C ILE A 113 13.55 -25.28 39.99
N TYR A 114 13.72 -25.49 41.30
CA TYR A 114 15.03 -25.66 41.91
C TYR A 114 15.53 -27.10 41.74
N ASP A 115 16.52 -27.32 40.85
CA ASP A 115 17.26 -28.59 40.75
C ASP A 115 18.13 -28.80 41.99
N THR A 116 17.49 -29.25 43.07
CA THR A 116 18.17 -29.43 44.35
C THR A 116 18.81 -30.80 44.48
N LEU A 117 18.48 -31.79 43.63
CA LEU A 117 18.83 -33.19 43.86
C LEU A 117 18.99 -34.08 42.61
N TYR A 118 19.06 -33.56 41.37
CA TYR A 118 19.11 -34.35 40.12
C TYR A 118 17.90 -35.29 39.93
N CYS A 119 16.80 -35.01 40.63
CA CYS A 119 15.58 -35.82 40.62
C CYS A 119 14.39 -35.10 39.97
N THR A 120 14.57 -33.86 39.50
CA THR A 120 13.56 -33.05 38.82
C THR A 120 13.91 -32.91 37.34
N CYS A 121 12.89 -32.71 36.49
CA CYS A 121 13.13 -32.31 35.10
C CYS A 121 13.78 -30.92 35.05
N PRO A 122 14.51 -30.57 33.97
CA PRO A 122 14.91 -29.20 33.72
C PRO A 122 13.70 -28.26 33.69
N PRO A 123 13.89 -26.97 34.01
CA PRO A 123 12.88 -25.94 33.83
C PRO A 123 12.30 -25.92 32.41
N ASN A 124 10.99 -25.74 32.29
CA ASN A 124 10.34 -25.43 31.03
C ASN A 124 10.64 -23.97 30.64
N GLU A 125 10.83 -23.72 29.35
CA GLU A 125 11.26 -22.42 28.81
C GLU A 125 10.18 -21.81 27.93
N LEU A 126 9.87 -20.55 28.19
CA LEU A 126 9.12 -19.66 27.32
C LEU A 126 10.12 -18.91 26.45
N ASP A 127 9.94 -19.01 25.13
CA ASP A 127 10.64 -18.22 24.11
C ASP A 127 9.57 -17.76 23.11
N THR A 128 9.21 -16.47 23.16
CA THR A 128 8.18 -15.90 22.29
C THR A 128 8.51 -14.46 21.92
N CYS A 129 8.18 -14.08 20.69
CA CYS A 129 8.31 -12.70 20.22
C CYS A 129 6.98 -12.16 19.70
N TRP A 130 6.83 -10.84 19.67
CA TRP A 130 5.78 -10.14 18.95
C TRP A 130 6.28 -8.83 18.37
N THR A 131 5.57 -8.32 17.38
CA THR A 131 5.87 -7.07 16.68
C THR A 131 4.82 -6.01 16.95
N PHE A 132 5.23 -4.75 16.96
CA PHE A 132 4.35 -3.59 16.83
C PHE A 132 5.06 -2.50 16.02
N TYR A 133 4.31 -1.48 15.63
CA TYR A 133 4.76 -0.41 14.74
C TYR A 133 4.58 0.94 15.41
N ILE A 134 5.47 1.89 15.15
CA ILE A 134 5.27 3.28 15.53
C ILE A 134 4.70 4.02 14.33
N ALA A 135 3.57 4.72 14.52
CA ALA A 135 2.96 5.53 13.48
C ALA A 135 3.98 6.54 12.94
N GLU A 136 4.02 6.69 11.62
CA GLU A 136 4.73 7.80 11.03
C GLU A 136 4.05 9.12 11.45
N THR A 137 4.85 10.16 11.70
CA THR A 137 4.26 11.46 11.99
C THR A 137 3.64 11.96 10.68
N PRO A 138 2.34 12.32 10.67
CA PRO A 138 1.72 12.81 9.45
C PRO A 138 2.49 14.02 8.93
N CYS A 139 2.78 14.03 7.63
CA CYS A 139 3.52 15.11 7.01
C CYS A 139 2.70 16.40 7.10
N SER A 140 3.21 17.37 7.85
CA SER A 140 2.70 18.75 7.77
C SER A 140 3.40 19.48 6.63
N VAL A 141 2.61 20.15 5.80
CA VAL A 141 3.07 20.94 4.65
C VAL A 141 2.38 22.31 4.65
N TRP A 142 3.11 23.36 4.27
CA TRP A 142 2.59 24.72 4.19
C TRP A 142 3.38 25.58 3.20
N ILE A 143 2.78 26.69 2.76
CA ILE A 143 3.44 27.72 1.96
C ILE A 143 4.02 28.78 2.90
N ASP A 144 5.33 28.95 2.90
CA ASP A 144 6.01 29.94 3.75
C ASP A 144 5.81 31.37 3.26
N SER A 145 5.97 31.56 1.95
CA SER A 145 5.98 32.88 1.33
C SER A 145 5.55 32.78 -0.12
N VAL A 146 4.82 33.78 -0.59
CA VAL A 146 4.46 33.99 -2.00
C VAL A 146 4.88 35.41 -2.36
N TRP A 147 5.61 35.58 -3.47
CA TRP A 147 5.97 36.89 -3.99
C TRP A 147 5.91 36.86 -5.52
N PHE A 148 5.62 38.01 -6.12
CA PHE A 148 5.57 38.13 -7.57
C PHE A 148 5.92 39.55 -8.00
N TRP A 149 6.36 39.70 -9.23
CA TRP A 149 6.63 40.99 -9.85
C TRP A 149 6.40 40.92 -11.36
N GLU A 150 6.03 42.05 -11.95
CA GLU A 150 5.89 42.17 -13.40
C GLU A 150 7.26 42.47 -14.03
N GLU A 151 7.50 41.97 -15.24
CA GLU A 151 8.65 42.35 -16.04
C GLU A 151 8.64 43.86 -16.31
N THR A 152 9.81 44.44 -16.55
CA THR A 152 9.96 45.89 -16.81
C THR A 152 10.36 46.20 -18.25
N ASP A 153 10.39 45.17 -19.10
CA ASP A 153 10.82 45.32 -20.48
C ASP A 153 9.63 45.88 -21.27
N CYS A 154 9.72 47.13 -21.73
CA CYS A 154 8.65 47.80 -22.49
C CYS A 154 8.52 47.24 -23.93
N ASN A 155 8.32 45.93 -24.05
CA ASN A 155 8.23 45.17 -25.30
C ASN A 155 6.78 44.77 -25.64
N ASP A 156 5.80 45.44 -25.02
CA ASP A 156 4.36 45.16 -25.09
C ASP A 156 3.96 43.76 -24.58
N SER A 157 4.84 43.05 -23.87
CA SER A 157 4.51 41.85 -23.10
C SER A 157 4.35 42.24 -21.63
N ASN A 158 3.35 41.66 -20.98
CA ASN A 158 3.16 41.79 -19.53
C ASN A 158 3.38 40.41 -18.93
N ILE A 159 4.63 40.06 -18.66
CA ILE A 159 4.99 38.82 -17.97
C ILE A 159 5.03 39.07 -16.46
N VAL A 160 4.33 38.24 -15.69
CA VAL A 160 4.34 38.25 -14.23
C VAL A 160 5.15 37.04 -13.74
N HIS A 161 6.26 37.30 -13.08
CA HIS A 161 7.08 36.29 -12.41
C HIS A 161 6.47 35.97 -11.04
N ILE A 162 6.08 34.74 -10.79
CA ILE A 162 5.46 34.28 -9.53
C ILE A 162 6.37 33.26 -8.88
N CYS A 163 6.70 33.48 -7.61
CA CYS A 163 7.52 32.56 -6.83
C CYS A 163 6.90 32.28 -5.46
N TYR A 164 7.20 31.11 -4.92
CA TYR A 164 6.83 30.73 -3.57
C TYR A 164 7.81 29.75 -2.95
N THR A 165 7.72 29.56 -1.64
CA THR A 165 8.49 28.54 -0.91
C THR A 165 7.53 27.55 -0.26
N LEU A 166 7.68 26.27 -0.64
CA LEU A 166 6.96 25.13 -0.08
C LEU A 166 7.82 24.49 1.00
N SER A 167 7.27 24.39 2.22
CA SER A 167 7.93 23.74 3.35
C SER A 167 7.14 22.53 3.82
N SER A 168 7.86 21.51 4.25
CA SER A 168 7.30 20.29 4.81
C SER A 168 8.16 19.72 5.92
N THR A 169 7.53 19.02 6.86
CA THR A 169 8.20 18.12 7.82
C THR A 169 8.75 16.85 7.17
N CYS A 170 8.35 16.54 5.93
CA CYS A 170 8.82 15.43 5.12
C CYS A 170 9.49 15.98 3.84
N PRO A 171 10.81 16.24 3.86
CA PRO A 171 11.50 16.93 2.77
C PRO A 171 11.55 16.13 1.45
N ASP A 172 11.43 14.81 1.53
CA ASP A 172 11.48 13.91 0.38
C ASP A 172 10.09 13.59 -0.20
N SER A 173 9.02 14.10 0.42
CA SER A 173 7.65 13.96 -0.07
C SER A 173 7.36 14.96 -1.19
N VAL A 174 6.31 14.68 -1.96
CA VAL A 174 5.83 15.56 -3.03
C VAL A 174 4.36 15.92 -2.84
N TYR A 175 3.97 17.10 -3.32
CA TYR A 175 2.67 17.70 -3.02
C TYR A 175 1.98 18.24 -4.27
N THR A 176 0.64 18.32 -4.22
CA THR A 176 -0.13 19.04 -5.24
C THR A 176 -0.22 20.52 -4.86
N VAL A 177 0.29 21.37 -5.74
CA VAL A 177 0.27 22.83 -5.57
C VAL A 177 -0.56 23.47 -6.68
N SER A 178 -1.40 24.42 -6.32
CA SER A 178 -2.17 25.22 -7.29
C SER A 178 -1.96 26.71 -7.04
N ALA A 179 -2.01 27.49 -8.12
CA ALA A 179 -1.93 28.94 -8.08
C ALA A 179 -3.22 29.56 -8.65
N GLN A 180 -3.62 30.69 -8.07
CA GLN A 180 -4.79 31.45 -8.50
C GLN A 180 -4.51 32.95 -8.39
N MET A 181 -5.10 33.71 -9.30
CA MET A 181 -5.01 35.17 -9.32
C MET A 181 -6.37 35.81 -9.00
N SER A 182 -6.31 37.03 -8.48
CA SER A 182 -7.48 37.83 -8.11
C SER A 182 -7.29 39.28 -8.54
N ALA A 183 -8.34 39.91 -9.08
CA ALA A 183 -8.36 41.33 -9.44
C ALA A 183 -9.07 42.21 -8.38
N ASP A 184 -9.58 41.60 -7.31
CA ASP A 184 -10.39 42.24 -6.28
C ASP A 184 -9.83 42.02 -4.87
N SER A 185 -8.50 41.90 -4.76
CA SER A 185 -7.78 41.69 -3.50
C SER A 185 -8.18 40.40 -2.77
N GLY A 186 -8.46 39.33 -3.51
CA GLY A 186 -8.73 37.99 -3.00
C GLY A 186 -10.19 37.73 -2.63
N VAL A 187 -11.12 38.64 -2.95
CA VAL A 187 -12.56 38.40 -2.75
C VAL A 187 -13.05 37.30 -3.69
N THR A 188 -12.57 37.31 -4.93
CA THR A 188 -12.77 36.24 -5.92
C THR A 188 -11.44 35.83 -6.55
N TRP A 189 -11.35 34.57 -6.97
CA TRP A 189 -10.17 33.96 -7.59
C TRP A 189 -10.48 33.55 -9.03
N THR A 190 -10.95 34.53 -9.82
CA THR A 190 -11.53 34.32 -11.16
C THR A 190 -10.64 34.84 -12.28
N VAL A 191 -9.48 35.43 -11.95
CA VAL A 191 -8.53 35.88 -12.97
C VAL A 191 -7.92 34.66 -13.64
N PRO A 192 -8.01 34.54 -14.98
CA PRO A 192 -7.43 33.41 -15.69
C PRO A 192 -5.91 33.40 -15.52
N LEU A 193 -5.37 32.23 -15.23
CA LEU A 193 -3.95 31.94 -15.07
C LEU A 193 -3.64 30.72 -15.94
N VAL A 194 -3.58 30.92 -17.26
CA VAL A 194 -3.59 29.85 -18.27
C VAL A 194 -2.27 29.80 -19.03
N THR A 195 -1.79 30.95 -19.51
CA THR A 195 -0.58 31.01 -20.34
C THR A 195 0.67 31.08 -19.47
N LEU A 196 1.19 29.90 -19.10
CA LEU A 196 2.30 29.76 -18.15
C LEU A 196 3.59 29.25 -18.80
N ILE A 197 4.75 29.70 -18.30
CA ILE A 197 6.08 29.21 -18.67
C ILE A 197 6.79 28.69 -17.41
N GLY A 198 7.40 27.51 -17.49
CA GLY A 198 8.15 26.92 -16.38
C GLY A 198 7.27 26.48 -15.21
N ALA A 199 5.99 26.20 -15.47
CA ALA A 199 5.02 25.81 -14.45
C ALA A 199 5.07 24.31 -14.12
N GLU A 200 5.64 23.49 -15.01
CA GLU A 200 5.68 22.02 -14.93
C GLU A 200 6.30 21.48 -13.65
N ASP A 201 7.32 22.16 -13.12
CA ASP A 201 8.01 21.76 -11.88
C ASP A 201 7.64 22.68 -10.70
N ALA A 202 6.74 23.64 -10.92
CA ALA A 202 6.41 24.68 -9.96
C ALA A 202 4.94 24.66 -9.49
N ILE A 203 4.01 24.11 -10.25
CA ILE A 203 2.61 23.89 -9.86
C ILE A 203 2.10 22.61 -10.50
N GLY A 204 1.01 22.06 -9.99
CA GLY A 204 0.50 20.76 -10.38
C GLY A 204 0.83 19.71 -9.34
N ASP A 205 0.97 18.46 -9.79
CA ASP A 205 1.26 17.33 -8.92
C ASP A 205 2.77 17.12 -8.75
N SER A 206 3.15 16.40 -7.71
CA SER A 206 4.53 15.98 -7.47
C SER A 206 5.55 17.10 -7.20
N ILE A 207 5.12 18.20 -6.60
CA ILE A 207 6.01 19.32 -6.25
C ILE A 207 6.73 19.03 -4.93
N SER A 208 8.05 18.92 -4.97
CA SER A 208 8.88 18.73 -3.78
C SER A 208 9.02 20.03 -2.95
N PRO A 209 9.22 19.96 -1.63
CA PRO A 209 9.60 21.12 -0.82
C PRO A 209 10.78 21.90 -1.42
N GLY A 210 10.71 23.24 -1.37
CA GLY A 210 11.70 24.11 -2.01
C GLY A 210 11.13 25.44 -2.48
N THR A 211 11.97 26.23 -3.13
CA THR A 211 11.56 27.47 -3.80
C THR A 211 11.24 27.19 -5.25
N HIS A 212 10.04 27.59 -5.66
CA HIS A 212 9.49 27.37 -7.00
C HIS A 212 9.12 28.70 -7.62
N CYS A 213 9.39 28.84 -8.92
CA CYS A 213 9.08 30.03 -9.68
C CYS A 213 8.55 29.64 -11.07
N PHE A 214 7.56 30.37 -11.56
CA PHE A 214 7.02 30.25 -12.90
C PHE A 214 6.52 31.60 -13.40
N ASP A 215 6.37 31.73 -14.71
CA ASP A 215 5.98 32.98 -15.34
C ASP A 215 4.57 32.88 -15.90
N TRP A 216 3.81 33.96 -15.79
CA TRP A 216 2.48 34.12 -16.38
C TRP A 216 2.51 35.20 -17.44
N ILE A 217 2.17 34.84 -18.69
CA ILE A 217 2.03 35.80 -19.79
C ILE A 217 0.66 36.47 -19.69
N MET A 218 0.52 37.40 -18.74
CA MET A 218 -0.74 38.09 -18.45
C MET A 218 -1.30 38.81 -19.67
N SER A 219 -0.47 39.34 -20.56
CA SER A 219 -0.91 40.01 -21.78
C SER A 219 -1.68 39.12 -22.76
N GLU A 220 -1.47 37.79 -22.73
CA GLU A 220 -2.22 36.83 -23.55
C GLU A 220 -3.58 36.49 -22.91
N ASP A 221 -3.60 36.29 -21.59
CA ASP A 221 -4.82 35.92 -20.86
C ASP A 221 -5.75 37.11 -20.60
N LEU A 222 -5.18 38.30 -20.39
CA LEU A 222 -5.85 39.56 -20.06
C LEU A 222 -5.29 40.73 -20.88
N PRO A 223 -5.55 40.77 -22.20
CA PRO A 223 -5.02 41.82 -23.07
C PRO A 223 -5.52 43.21 -22.67
N ASN A 224 -4.61 44.18 -22.61
CA ASN A 224 -4.86 45.58 -22.23
C ASN A 224 -5.34 45.77 -20.77
N SER A 225 -4.96 44.85 -19.87
CA SER A 225 -5.27 44.98 -18.44
C SER A 225 -4.05 45.53 -17.67
N GLU A 226 -4.28 46.58 -16.89
CA GLU A 226 -3.33 47.15 -15.93
C GLU A 226 -4.07 47.31 -14.59
N ALA A 227 -3.86 46.41 -13.64
CA ALA A 227 -4.53 46.42 -12.35
C ALA A 227 -3.62 45.89 -11.24
N LEU A 228 -4.05 46.10 -9.99
CA LEU A 228 -3.43 45.43 -8.84
C LEU A 228 -4.05 44.05 -8.70
N PHE A 229 -3.22 43.02 -8.80
CA PHE A 229 -3.64 41.63 -8.62
C PHE A 229 -3.19 41.07 -7.27
N GLY A 230 -3.94 40.11 -6.75
CA GLY A 230 -3.52 39.25 -5.64
C GLY A 230 -3.20 37.86 -6.16
N ALA A 231 -2.14 37.25 -5.62
CA ALA A 231 -1.77 35.86 -5.90
C ALA A 231 -2.06 34.99 -4.67
N LYS A 232 -2.54 33.76 -4.89
CA LYS A 232 -2.69 32.73 -3.87
C LYS A 232 -2.11 31.43 -4.41
N VAL A 233 -1.22 30.85 -3.61
CA VAL A 233 -0.71 29.50 -3.82
C VAL A 233 -1.32 28.63 -2.72
N THR A 234 -1.89 27.49 -3.11
CA THR A 234 -2.51 26.53 -2.19
C THR A 234 -1.78 25.20 -2.34
N VAL A 235 -1.34 24.64 -1.23
CA VAL A 235 -0.87 23.25 -1.17
C VAL A 235 -1.99 22.41 -0.57
N ASN A 236 -2.31 21.29 -1.20
CA ASN A 236 -3.19 20.29 -0.62
C ASN A 236 -2.33 19.26 0.13
N SER A 237 -2.54 19.19 1.45
CA SER A 237 -1.89 18.23 2.35
C SER A 237 -2.70 16.94 2.51
N GLU A 238 -3.82 16.79 1.80
CA GLU A 238 -4.49 15.51 1.78
C GLU A 238 -3.53 14.56 1.07
N ASP A 239 -2.96 13.60 1.83
CA ASP A 239 -2.03 12.51 1.46
C ASP A 239 -2.56 11.61 0.32
N THR A 240 -2.99 12.24 -0.76
CA THR A 240 -3.41 11.62 -2.00
C THR A 240 -2.52 12.22 -3.07
N CYS A 241 -1.24 11.89 -2.97
CA CYS A 241 -0.29 11.99 -4.08
C CYS A 241 -0.88 11.42 -5.39
N CYS A 242 -1.86 10.53 -5.28
CA CYS A 242 -2.75 10.16 -6.35
C CYS A 242 -4.02 11.03 -6.40
N TYR A 243 -4.00 12.13 -7.17
CA TYR A 243 -5.20 12.92 -7.45
C TYR A 243 -6.06 12.28 -8.55
N GLY A 244 -7.19 11.70 -8.19
CA GLY A 244 -8.10 11.08 -9.16
C GLY A 244 -9.27 10.41 -8.47
N ARG A 245 -10.23 9.91 -9.25
CA ARG A 245 -11.28 9.08 -8.68
C ARG A 245 -10.65 7.74 -8.27
N PRO A 246 -10.88 7.24 -7.04
CA PRO A 246 -10.52 5.86 -6.72
C PRO A 246 -11.23 4.94 -7.72
N LEU A 247 -10.60 3.82 -8.05
CA LEU A 247 -11.31 2.75 -8.73
C LEU A 247 -12.55 2.40 -7.91
N ARG A 248 -13.74 2.57 -8.49
CA ARG A 248 -14.98 2.37 -7.74
C ARG A 248 -15.16 0.89 -7.44
N ASP A 249 -15.56 0.57 -6.21
CA ASP A 249 -15.87 -0.79 -5.74
C ASP A 249 -16.93 -1.53 -6.59
N ASN A 250 -17.70 -0.78 -7.38
CA ASN A 250 -18.72 -1.32 -8.29
C ASN A 250 -18.20 -1.66 -9.70
N GLY A 251 -16.89 -1.58 -9.93
CA GLY A 251 -16.27 -1.90 -11.22
C GLY A 251 -16.44 -0.86 -12.33
N SER A 252 -17.03 0.33 -12.05
CA SER A 252 -17.06 1.40 -13.05
C SER A 252 -15.69 2.05 -13.20
N ILE A 253 -15.15 2.05 -14.42
CA ILE A 253 -13.84 2.60 -14.79
C ILE A 253 -13.90 4.15 -14.83
N PRO A 254 -12.81 4.86 -14.52
CA PRO A 254 -12.66 6.30 -14.79
C PRO A 254 -12.73 6.64 -16.29
N GLU A 255 -12.82 7.94 -16.56
CA GLU A 255 -12.62 8.52 -17.88
C GLU A 255 -11.27 8.06 -18.48
N MET A 256 -11.27 7.56 -19.71
CA MET A 256 -10.07 7.15 -20.44
C MET A 256 -9.92 7.97 -21.72
N LEU A 257 -8.67 8.20 -22.13
CA LEU A 257 -8.39 8.73 -23.46
C LEU A 257 -8.32 7.56 -24.46
N LEU A 258 -9.33 7.48 -25.31
CA LEU A 258 -9.39 6.56 -26.45
C LEU A 258 -9.01 7.30 -27.73
N LEU A 259 -8.03 6.76 -28.45
CA LEU A 259 -7.53 7.29 -29.71
C LEU A 259 -7.54 6.17 -30.74
N GLY A 260 -8.39 6.25 -31.75
CA GLY A 260 -8.48 5.22 -32.79
C GLY A 260 -9.78 5.30 -33.57
N ASP A 261 -9.81 4.60 -34.71
CA ASP A 261 -10.95 4.49 -35.61
C ASP A 261 -11.36 3.02 -35.68
N PHE A 262 -12.57 2.72 -35.21
CA PHE A 262 -13.21 1.44 -35.52
C PHE A 262 -14.27 1.72 -36.58
N ASP A 263 -14.10 1.11 -37.76
CA ASP A 263 -15.03 1.22 -38.88
C ASP A 263 -16.44 0.81 -38.41
N GLY A 264 -17.35 1.79 -38.24
CA GLY A 264 -18.73 1.58 -37.81
C GLY A 264 -19.08 1.96 -36.36
N PHE A 265 -18.14 2.46 -35.56
CA PHE A 265 -18.46 2.99 -34.22
C PHE A 265 -18.72 4.50 -34.27
N LEU A 266 -19.93 4.90 -33.85
CA LEU A 266 -20.17 6.25 -33.33
C LEU A 266 -19.52 6.34 -31.95
N THR A 267 -18.20 6.49 -31.89
CA THR A 267 -17.61 7.15 -30.74
C THR A 267 -18.26 8.53 -30.66
N LEU A 268 -18.77 8.95 -29.51
CA LEU A 268 -19.18 10.34 -29.24
C LEU A 268 -17.96 11.29 -29.20
N ILE A 269 -16.95 11.02 -30.01
CA ILE A 269 -15.93 11.97 -30.40
C ILE A 269 -16.60 12.82 -31.47
N ASP A 270 -16.84 14.09 -31.16
CA ASP A 270 -17.36 15.03 -32.15
C ASP A 270 -16.26 15.25 -33.19
N THR A 271 -16.34 14.52 -34.30
CA THR A 271 -15.38 14.61 -35.40
C THR A 271 -15.40 15.98 -36.09
N ASN A 272 -16.36 16.85 -35.78
CA ASN A 272 -16.38 18.25 -36.25
C ASN A 272 -15.66 19.21 -35.31
N ARG A 273 -15.14 18.73 -34.17
CA ARG A 273 -14.34 19.51 -33.24
C ARG A 273 -12.86 19.20 -33.41
N THR A 274 -12.04 20.24 -33.49
CA THR A 274 -10.59 20.13 -33.33
C THR A 274 -10.29 20.20 -31.84
N TYR A 275 -9.72 19.13 -31.29
CA TYR A 275 -9.34 19.07 -29.89
C TYR A 275 -8.01 19.78 -29.68
N LEU A 276 -7.93 20.68 -28.70
CA LEU A 276 -6.70 21.40 -28.38
C LEU A 276 -5.88 20.62 -27.33
N PRO A 277 -4.53 20.72 -27.37
CA PRO A 277 -3.68 20.18 -26.31
C PRO A 277 -4.15 20.65 -24.93
N GLY A 278 -4.41 19.71 -24.01
CA GLY A 278 -4.93 20.00 -22.66
C GLY A 278 -6.46 19.99 -22.51
N GLU A 279 -7.24 19.79 -23.59
CA GLU A 279 -8.69 19.60 -23.46
C GLU A 279 -9.04 18.23 -22.86
N ILE A 280 -9.43 18.21 -21.58
CA ILE A 280 -9.88 17.04 -20.81
C ILE A 280 -11.37 16.69 -21.04
N ILE A 281 -11.96 17.00 -22.20
CA ILE A 281 -13.28 16.47 -22.54
C ILE A 281 -13.09 15.04 -23.03
N ALA A 282 -12.93 14.15 -22.05
CA ALA A 282 -13.09 12.72 -22.18
C ALA A 282 -14.38 12.45 -22.97
N GLY A 283 -14.26 11.72 -24.06
CA GLY A 283 -15.39 10.89 -24.46
C GLY A 283 -15.70 10.02 -23.24
N ASN A 284 -16.87 10.20 -22.63
CA ASN A 284 -17.38 9.25 -21.66
C ASN A 284 -17.42 7.90 -22.38
N THR A 285 -16.44 7.04 -22.13
CA THR A 285 -16.52 5.67 -22.58
C THR A 285 -17.49 4.99 -21.63
N TRP A 286 -18.73 4.85 -22.08
CA TRP A 286 -19.71 4.05 -21.37
C TRP A 286 -19.33 2.59 -21.57
N PHE A 287 -18.75 1.98 -20.55
CA PHE A 287 -18.64 0.52 -20.46
C PHE A 287 -19.97 -0.05 -19.99
N THR A 288 -20.91 -0.13 -20.91
CA THR A 288 -22.01 -1.11 -20.85
C THR A 288 -22.69 -1.14 -22.21
N ASP A 289 -22.49 -2.23 -22.95
CA ASP A 289 -23.61 -2.85 -23.63
C ASP A 289 -23.82 -4.23 -22.99
N THR A 290 -24.41 -4.22 -21.79
CA THR A 290 -24.97 -5.44 -21.19
C THR A 290 -26.38 -5.66 -21.69
N THR A 291 -26.58 -5.74 -23.01
CA THR A 291 -27.71 -6.52 -23.53
C THR A 291 -27.47 -8.03 -23.37
N ASP A 292 -26.26 -8.46 -22.96
CA ASP A 292 -25.91 -9.88 -22.86
C ASP A 292 -25.27 -10.34 -21.54
N TYR A 293 -25.92 -10.06 -20.40
CA TYR A 293 -25.61 -10.71 -19.11
C TYR A 293 -25.70 -12.25 -19.18
N ASN A 294 -26.37 -12.81 -20.19
CA ASN A 294 -26.65 -14.23 -20.30
C ASN A 294 -25.64 -15.02 -21.17
N GLU A 295 -24.81 -14.35 -21.97
CA GLU A 295 -23.82 -15.01 -22.85
C GLU A 295 -22.37 -14.68 -22.49
N SER A 296 -22.14 -13.74 -21.56
CA SER A 296 -20.86 -13.65 -20.89
C SER A 296 -20.63 -14.93 -20.08
N THR A 297 -19.89 -15.85 -20.66
CA THR A 297 -19.25 -16.95 -19.92
C THR A 297 -18.19 -16.43 -18.92
N PHE A 298 -18.03 -15.11 -18.81
CA PHE A 298 -16.95 -14.41 -18.11
C PHE A 298 -17.32 -13.94 -16.69
N GLY A 299 -18.55 -14.18 -16.23
CA GLY A 299 -18.99 -13.79 -14.88
C GLY A 299 -19.28 -12.30 -14.75
N ASP A 300 -19.61 -11.86 -13.52
CA ASP A 300 -19.84 -10.45 -13.21
C ASP A 300 -18.54 -9.64 -13.42
N PRO A 301 -18.61 -8.41 -13.95
CA PRO A 301 -17.45 -7.55 -14.12
C PRO A 301 -16.71 -7.38 -12.78
N ARG A 302 -15.40 -7.60 -12.78
CA ARG A 302 -14.56 -7.42 -11.59
C ARG A 302 -14.25 -5.93 -11.37
N PRO A 303 -13.84 -5.50 -10.17
CA PRO A 303 -13.33 -4.15 -9.96
C PRO A 303 -12.05 -3.87 -10.77
N GLY A 304 -11.81 -2.60 -11.17
CA GLY A 304 -10.59 -2.23 -11.91
C GLY A 304 -10.58 -2.58 -13.40
N PHE A 305 -11.76 -2.81 -13.99
CA PHE A 305 -11.91 -3.65 -15.16
C PHE A 305 -12.17 -2.87 -16.45
N ILE A 306 -11.29 -2.91 -17.45
CA ILE A 306 -11.44 -2.25 -18.77
C ILE A 306 -11.93 -3.26 -19.82
N TRP A 307 -13.08 -3.01 -20.47
CA TRP A 307 -13.68 -3.89 -21.49
C TRP A 307 -13.77 -3.23 -22.87
N PHE A 308 -13.00 -3.68 -23.86
CA PHE A 308 -13.25 -3.33 -25.26
C PHE A 308 -14.08 -4.44 -25.94
N ASN A 309 -15.28 -4.14 -26.42
CA ASN A 309 -16.09 -5.09 -27.20
C ASN A 309 -16.48 -4.46 -28.52
N THR A 310 -16.17 -5.12 -29.63
CA THR A 310 -16.80 -4.84 -30.91
C THR A 310 -17.49 -6.12 -31.37
N ARG A 311 -18.82 -6.13 -31.25
CA ARG A 311 -19.58 -7.35 -31.52
C ARG A 311 -19.89 -7.57 -33.00
N TYR A 312 -19.83 -6.53 -33.83
CA TYR A 312 -20.29 -6.64 -35.22
C TYR A 312 -19.63 -5.62 -36.14
N GLY A 313 -18.45 -5.96 -36.64
CA GLY A 313 -17.81 -5.28 -37.77
C GLY A 313 -16.76 -6.21 -38.37
N TRP A 314 -16.95 -6.67 -39.60
CA TRP A 314 -15.94 -7.48 -40.31
C TRP A 314 -14.75 -6.62 -40.81
N GLY A 315 -14.51 -5.48 -40.18
CA GLY A 315 -13.49 -4.50 -40.56
C GLY A 315 -12.26 -4.67 -39.70
N LEU A 316 -11.08 -4.45 -40.29
CA LEU A 316 -9.84 -4.34 -39.54
C LEU A 316 -9.92 -3.08 -38.66
N GLY A 317 -9.70 -3.22 -37.36
CA GLY A 317 -9.76 -2.12 -36.40
C GLY A 317 -8.44 -1.97 -35.66
N HIS A 318 -8.02 -0.74 -35.39
CA HIS A 318 -6.90 -0.46 -34.49
C HIS A 318 -7.29 0.65 -33.54
N CYS A 319 -7.25 0.37 -32.24
CA CYS A 319 -7.39 1.40 -31.23
C CYS A 319 -6.21 1.47 -30.27
N TYR A 320 -6.02 2.67 -29.74
CA TYR A 320 -5.13 2.96 -28.65
C TYR A 320 -5.95 3.47 -27.48
N ALA A 321 -5.62 2.98 -26.30
CA ALA A 321 -6.14 3.53 -25.05
C ALA A 321 -4.97 3.88 -24.15
N GLN A 322 -5.09 4.99 -23.43
CA GLN A 322 -4.12 5.34 -22.41
C GLN A 322 -4.84 5.75 -21.12
N THR A 323 -4.33 5.25 -20.00
CA THR A 323 -4.73 5.64 -18.66
C THR A 323 -3.48 5.80 -17.81
N HIS A 324 -3.61 6.51 -16.70
CA HIS A 324 -2.58 6.53 -15.66
C HIS A 324 -3.17 5.92 -14.41
N ILE A 325 -2.34 5.18 -13.69
CA ILE A 325 -2.67 4.59 -12.41
C ILE A 325 -1.69 5.07 -11.36
N CYS A 326 -2.15 5.26 -10.14
CA CYS A 326 -1.32 5.70 -9.02
C CYS A 326 -1.76 4.98 -7.76
N PHE A 327 -0.79 4.53 -6.96
CA PHE A 327 -1.04 3.91 -5.66
C PHE A 327 -0.49 4.81 -4.54
N PRO A 328 -1.31 5.23 -3.58
CA PRO A 328 -0.95 6.26 -2.62
C PRO A 328 -0.05 5.75 -1.49
N SER A 329 0.09 4.43 -1.33
CA SER A 329 0.78 3.84 -0.17
C SER A 329 1.97 2.99 -0.60
N GLY A 330 3.18 3.55 -0.51
CA GLY A 330 4.43 2.80 -0.70
C GLY A 330 4.58 2.10 -2.06
N ASP A 331 5.75 1.51 -2.26
CA ASP A 331 5.99 0.68 -3.44
C ASP A 331 5.16 -0.60 -3.34
N THR A 332 4.44 -0.95 -4.41
CA THR A 332 3.62 -2.15 -4.47
C THR A 332 3.75 -2.86 -5.82
N THR A 333 3.35 -4.12 -5.87
CA THR A 333 3.21 -4.85 -7.14
C THR A 333 1.75 -5.21 -7.33
N VAL A 334 1.21 -4.76 -8.46
CA VAL A 334 -0.14 -5.05 -8.90
C VAL A 334 -0.09 -6.03 -10.06
N TYR A 335 -1.15 -6.79 -10.28
CA TYR A 335 -1.20 -7.79 -11.34
C TYR A 335 -2.24 -7.38 -12.36
N LEU A 336 -1.80 -7.10 -13.58
CA LEU A 336 -2.65 -6.84 -14.73
C LEU A 336 -3.05 -8.17 -15.36
N TYR A 337 -4.33 -8.50 -15.25
CA TYR A 337 -4.94 -9.66 -15.89
C TYR A 337 -5.44 -9.26 -17.26
N THR A 338 -5.15 -10.07 -18.26
CA THR A 338 -5.49 -9.81 -19.66
C THR A 338 -6.16 -11.04 -20.27
N ARG A 339 -7.29 -10.82 -20.95
CA ARG A 339 -7.89 -11.78 -21.88
C ARG A 339 -8.27 -11.04 -23.15
N GLN A 340 -8.02 -11.64 -24.30
CA GLN A 340 -8.16 -10.93 -25.56
C GLN A 340 -8.42 -11.81 -26.77
N ASP A 341 -9.07 -11.18 -27.73
CA ASP A 341 -9.29 -11.60 -29.10
C ASP A 341 -9.44 -10.30 -29.92
N ASP A 342 -8.52 -9.88 -30.80
CA ASP A 342 -7.31 -10.53 -31.33
C ASP A 342 -6.00 -10.03 -30.65
N ASP A 343 -5.19 -9.21 -31.34
CA ASP A 343 -3.82 -8.87 -30.95
C ASP A 343 -3.81 -7.69 -29.97
N ILE A 344 -3.02 -7.78 -28.91
CA ILE A 344 -2.76 -6.65 -28.02
C ILE A 344 -1.26 -6.39 -27.81
N LYS A 345 -0.96 -5.13 -27.52
CA LYS A 345 0.27 -4.71 -26.88
C LYS A 345 -0.05 -3.79 -25.71
N ILE A 346 0.66 -3.99 -24.60
CA ILE A 346 0.52 -3.19 -23.39
C ILE A 346 1.90 -2.65 -23.03
N TRP A 347 1.97 -1.33 -22.86
CA TRP A 347 3.15 -0.65 -22.34
C TRP A 347 2.85 -0.09 -20.95
N PHE A 348 3.83 -0.24 -20.07
CA PHE A 348 3.85 0.31 -18.72
C PHE A 348 5.08 1.20 -18.59
N ASP A 349 4.87 2.49 -18.31
CA ASP A 349 5.91 3.53 -18.29
C ASP A 349 6.80 3.57 -19.54
N GLY A 350 6.19 3.27 -20.70
CA GLY A 350 6.87 3.23 -21.99
C GLY A 350 7.58 1.91 -22.31
N ASN A 351 7.68 0.98 -21.35
CA ASN A 351 8.24 -0.35 -21.59
C ASN A 351 7.14 -1.30 -22.05
N LEU A 352 7.37 -2.07 -23.12
CA LEU A 352 6.44 -3.11 -23.56
C LEU A 352 6.47 -4.24 -22.52
N VAL A 353 5.35 -4.44 -21.81
CA VAL A 353 5.23 -5.45 -20.74
C VAL A 353 4.43 -6.67 -21.17
N PHE A 354 3.56 -6.51 -22.18
CA PHE A 354 2.77 -7.60 -22.72
C PHE A 354 2.58 -7.40 -24.23
N GLU A 355 2.75 -8.47 -24.98
CA GLU A 355 2.45 -8.54 -26.41
C GLU A 355 2.04 -9.96 -26.73
N GLU A 356 0.85 -10.10 -27.31
CA GLU A 356 0.39 -11.37 -27.82
C GLU A 356 -0.20 -11.16 -29.21
N HIS A 357 0.16 -12.09 -30.09
CA HIS A 357 -0.32 -12.16 -31.45
C HIS A 357 -1.20 -13.39 -31.57
N ASN A 358 -2.48 -13.25 -31.25
CA ASN A 358 -3.40 -14.36 -31.35
C ASN A 358 -3.94 -14.43 -32.78
N LEU A 359 -3.50 -15.43 -33.53
CA LEU A 359 -3.99 -15.68 -34.90
C LEU A 359 -5.26 -16.55 -34.91
N ALA A 360 -5.83 -16.87 -33.75
CA ALA A 360 -7.00 -17.73 -33.64
C ALA A 360 -8.27 -16.90 -33.45
N ASP A 361 -9.14 -16.93 -34.47
CA ASP A 361 -10.38 -16.12 -34.64
C ASP A 361 -11.45 -16.21 -33.52
N ASN A 362 -11.21 -16.84 -32.35
CA ASN A 362 -12.22 -16.90 -31.29
C ASN A 362 -11.62 -17.07 -29.88
N MET A 363 -11.93 -16.14 -28.99
CA MET A 363 -11.82 -16.33 -27.54
C MET A 363 -12.84 -17.35 -27.04
N LEU A 364 -12.36 -18.45 -26.45
CA LEU A 364 -13.18 -19.36 -25.67
C LEU A 364 -13.10 -18.99 -24.18
N SER A 365 -14.16 -19.26 -23.43
CA SER A 365 -14.20 -19.03 -21.97
C SER A 365 -13.12 -19.77 -21.18
N SER A 366 -12.53 -20.80 -21.81
CA SER A 366 -11.42 -21.60 -21.31
C SER A 366 -10.04 -21.00 -21.56
N ASP A 367 -9.95 -19.90 -22.30
CA ASP A 367 -8.66 -19.35 -22.67
C ASP A 367 -7.92 -18.86 -21.43
N PRO A 368 -6.59 -19.09 -21.39
CA PRO A 368 -5.77 -18.71 -20.26
C PRO A 368 -5.85 -17.20 -20.04
N VAL A 369 -5.83 -16.80 -18.78
CA VAL A 369 -5.68 -15.39 -18.42
C VAL A 369 -4.19 -15.13 -18.32
N ASP A 370 -3.70 -14.17 -19.09
CA ASP A 370 -2.33 -13.71 -18.96
C ASP A 370 -2.23 -12.74 -17.79
N ILE A 371 -1.19 -12.93 -16.98
CA ILE A 371 -0.97 -12.16 -15.75
C ILE A 371 0.37 -11.45 -15.88
N THR A 372 0.33 -10.13 -15.90
CA THR A 372 1.53 -9.28 -16.02
C THR A 372 1.73 -8.50 -14.71
N PRO A 373 2.80 -8.76 -13.95
CA PRO A 373 3.10 -7.97 -12.75
C PRO A 373 3.58 -6.57 -13.13
N LEU A 374 3.01 -5.55 -12.50
CA LEU A 374 3.39 -4.14 -12.65
C LEU A 374 3.87 -3.61 -11.31
N SER A 375 5.12 -3.15 -11.25
CA SER A 375 5.66 -2.50 -10.06
C SER A 375 5.25 -1.04 -10.06
N LEU A 376 4.42 -0.66 -9.09
CA LEU A 376 4.04 0.72 -8.84
C LEU A 376 4.94 1.26 -7.74
N SER A 377 5.51 2.43 -7.97
CA SER A 377 6.12 3.19 -6.90
C SER A 377 5.06 3.99 -6.17
N GLY A 378 5.19 4.05 -4.84
CA GLY A 378 4.26 4.80 -4.01
C GLY A 378 4.21 6.26 -4.45
N CYS A 379 3.02 6.83 -4.53
CA CYS A 379 2.81 8.22 -4.86
C CYS A 379 3.30 8.68 -6.24
N MET A 380 3.53 7.75 -7.18
CA MET A 380 3.87 8.08 -8.55
C MET A 380 2.75 7.66 -9.52
N TRP A 381 2.51 8.51 -10.52
CA TRP A 381 1.65 8.17 -11.63
C TRP A 381 2.41 7.31 -12.64
N HIS A 382 1.87 6.12 -12.89
CA HIS A 382 2.37 5.20 -13.89
C HIS A 382 1.48 5.23 -15.12
N ARG A 383 2.09 5.23 -16.29
CA ARG A 383 1.41 5.31 -17.58
C ARG A 383 1.15 3.91 -18.11
N LEU A 384 -0.12 3.58 -18.31
CA LEU A 384 -0.56 2.33 -18.94
C LEU A 384 -1.14 2.63 -20.33
N ARG A 385 -0.50 2.09 -21.36
CA ARG A 385 -0.91 2.27 -22.77
C ARG A 385 -1.27 0.91 -23.36
N PHE A 386 -2.37 0.89 -24.09
CA PHE A 386 -2.85 -0.27 -24.82
C PHE A 386 -2.84 0.05 -26.33
N SER A 387 -2.43 -0.92 -27.13
CA SER A 387 -2.63 -0.95 -28.57
C SER A 387 -3.33 -2.25 -28.89
N VAL A 388 -4.48 -2.12 -29.53
CA VAL A 388 -5.40 -3.22 -29.75
C VAL A 388 -5.65 -3.32 -31.24
N TYR A 389 -5.41 -4.48 -31.82
CA TYR A 389 -5.57 -4.70 -33.25
C TYR A 389 -6.52 -5.86 -33.51
N ASP A 390 -7.63 -5.54 -34.18
CA ASP A 390 -8.70 -6.47 -34.59
C ASP A 390 -8.47 -6.88 -36.05
N ARG A 391 -8.36 -8.18 -36.31
CA ARG A 391 -8.14 -8.76 -37.65
C ARG A 391 -9.44 -9.05 -38.39
N GLY A 392 -10.56 -8.67 -37.80
CA GLY A 392 -11.92 -8.79 -38.32
C GLY A 392 -12.62 -9.99 -37.73
N GLY A 393 -13.83 -9.80 -37.20
CA GLY A 393 -14.57 -10.86 -36.53
C GLY A 393 -15.30 -10.33 -35.31
N ASN A 394 -15.39 -11.16 -34.28
CA ASN A 394 -15.77 -10.70 -32.94
C ASN A 394 -14.49 -10.30 -32.22
N PHE A 395 -14.46 -9.09 -31.68
CA PHE A 395 -13.32 -8.62 -30.91
C PHE A 395 -13.77 -8.36 -29.47
N ALA A 396 -13.03 -8.95 -28.52
CA ALA A 396 -13.31 -8.82 -27.11
C ALA A 396 -11.99 -8.77 -26.34
N ILE A 397 -11.81 -7.71 -25.58
CA ILE A 397 -10.68 -7.56 -24.68
C ILE A 397 -11.20 -7.19 -23.30
N SER A 398 -10.72 -7.92 -22.30
CA SER A 398 -10.97 -7.64 -20.90
C SER A 398 -9.66 -7.56 -20.15
N HIS A 399 -9.49 -6.48 -19.40
CA HIS A 399 -8.38 -6.32 -18.47
C HIS A 399 -8.88 -5.94 -17.10
N TRP A 400 -8.18 -6.33 -16.05
CA TRP A 400 -8.40 -5.81 -14.71
C TRP A 400 -7.13 -5.91 -13.87
N ILE A 401 -7.13 -5.20 -12.73
CA ILE A 401 -5.97 -5.14 -11.84
C ILE A 401 -6.38 -5.71 -10.47
N GLU A 402 -5.59 -6.68 -9.97
CA GLU A 402 -5.79 -7.30 -8.65
C GLU A 402 -4.48 -7.32 -7.85
N ASP A 403 -4.60 -7.54 -6.55
CA ASP A 403 -3.47 -7.95 -5.72
C ASP A 403 -3.04 -9.39 -6.06
N GLY A 404 -1.88 -9.81 -5.54
CA GLY A 404 -1.37 -11.18 -5.76
C GLY A 404 -2.23 -12.30 -5.16
N LEU A 405 -3.33 -11.95 -4.48
CA LEU A 405 -4.30 -12.86 -3.87
C LEU A 405 -5.62 -12.89 -4.66
N GLY A 406 -5.75 -12.08 -5.72
CA GLY A 406 -6.93 -11.97 -6.56
C GLY A 406 -8.02 -11.04 -6.01
N ASN A 407 -7.69 -10.16 -5.06
CA ASN A 407 -8.61 -9.14 -4.55
C ASN A 407 -8.45 -7.82 -5.33
N PRO A 408 -9.51 -7.01 -5.42
CA PRO A 408 -9.41 -5.61 -5.83
C PRO A 408 -8.38 -4.85 -4.99
N ILE A 409 -7.65 -3.95 -5.63
CA ILE A 409 -6.67 -3.10 -4.93
C ILE A 409 -7.37 -1.88 -4.37
N GLU A 410 -7.67 -1.91 -3.07
CA GLU A 410 -8.16 -0.73 -2.36
C GLU A 410 -7.14 0.40 -2.44
N GLY A 411 -7.60 1.61 -2.78
CA GLY A 411 -6.73 2.78 -2.89
C GLY A 411 -5.99 2.93 -4.21
N LEU A 412 -6.17 2.06 -5.21
CA LEU A 412 -5.64 2.32 -6.55
C LEU A 412 -6.46 3.44 -7.23
N HIS A 413 -5.79 4.55 -7.53
CA HIS A 413 -6.37 5.68 -8.24
C HIS A 413 -6.03 5.62 -9.72
N CYS A 414 -6.87 6.27 -10.51
CA CYS A 414 -6.77 6.26 -11.96
C CYS A 414 -7.21 7.61 -12.53
N GLY A 415 -6.55 8.05 -13.61
CA GLY A 415 -6.79 9.37 -14.18
C GLY A 415 -6.18 9.56 -15.57
N VAL A 416 -6.58 10.65 -16.23
CA VAL A 416 -5.95 11.13 -17.46
C VAL A 416 -5.12 12.35 -17.06
N LEU A 417 -3.79 12.23 -17.00
CA LEU A 417 -2.93 13.37 -16.70
C LEU A 417 -3.05 14.41 -17.83
N PRO A 418 -3.27 15.71 -17.52
CA PRO A 418 -3.22 16.77 -18.50
C PRO A 418 -1.78 16.95 -19.00
N GLY A 419 -1.56 17.00 -20.31
CA GLY A 419 -0.25 17.29 -20.90
C GLY A 419 0.25 16.35 -22.00
N ILE A 420 -0.54 15.35 -22.42
CA ILE A 420 -0.13 14.50 -23.55
C ILE A 420 -0.35 15.25 -24.86
N LEU A 421 0.75 15.59 -25.53
CA LEU A 421 0.75 16.04 -26.91
C LEU A 421 0.40 14.85 -27.81
N ALA A 422 -0.52 15.06 -28.75
CA ALA A 422 -0.89 14.05 -29.77
C ALA A 422 0.31 13.59 -30.64
N GLU A 423 1.43 14.29 -30.56
CA GLU A 423 2.66 14.07 -31.32
C GLU A 423 3.45 12.82 -30.84
N ASP A 424 3.20 12.31 -29.63
CA ASP A 424 3.84 11.10 -29.07
C ASP A 424 3.15 9.77 -29.49
N ILE A 425 2.23 9.83 -30.47
CA ILE A 425 1.27 8.75 -30.78
C ILE A 425 1.44 8.23 -32.24
N THR A 426 2.44 8.72 -32.99
CA THR A 426 2.77 8.22 -34.34
C THR A 426 3.93 7.24 -34.37
#